data_AF-A0A098S5H8-F1
#
_entry.id   AF-A0A098S5H8-F1
#
_cell.length_a   1.000
_cell.length_b   1.000
_cell.length_c   1.000
_cell.angle_alpha   90.00
_cell.angle_beta   90.00
_cell.angle_gamma   90.00
#
_symmetry.space_group_name_H-M   'P 1'
#
loop_
_entity.id
_entity.type
_entity.pdbx_description
1 polymer ?
#
loop_
_entity_poly.entity_id
_entity_poly.type
_entity_poly.pdbx_seq_one_letter_code
_entity_poly.pdbx_strand_id
1 'polypeptide(L)'
;MRKKLQKFTEFADSLLPHETAYLLETQQFEDEIKLGILERLNYNCTNIRQFTPYDKSIDKRKYSNLKNWVNERLEAIDVDMRFDWMSQMERQIMTDAIEPGEEKQLIKAIRDYEQLDFYFTKFYELVQLYRQYLLIRMRYAHHRVADDFLRKYRERYDTCKEVFERMHEATTDIVGQYSENSAQSMQWEGWLTEVFYDEHLDGLNRYLALVRLTFIYFNYRQFDKLKEKYDYIDSLFRKGQYYSRRLLLNYYGNRVLLHTKFQDYDKAEYYGYLSVRDKNSDYIHYVNNLSAVLLRQKKYPEALQLMRTAYPEMKHTPSFHNRIGFVAFYLKCLNYNQQYRNAENYAESFLQAYKKEVFEHRWHIFFSSYLEAMLRQERYPKVLKVVRKYHLLDKERQYQRNANYLPTILWYNAVAQYKEMLMEKDELAELIQTSINSLDRIEDKQYQLSDLLEQIRPFVPGIVNRIQGKMPISLG
;
A
#
# COMPACT_ATOMS: atom_id res chain seq x y z
N MET A 1 -14.70 -32.15 -14.06
CA MET A 1 -13.49 -32.35 -14.89
C MET A 1 -12.47 -31.26 -14.54
N ARG A 2 -11.22 -31.61 -14.18
CA ARG A 2 -10.15 -30.60 -13.98
C ARG A 2 -9.79 -29.97 -15.32
N LYS A 3 -9.80 -28.63 -15.42
CA LYS A 3 -9.36 -27.93 -16.64
C LYS A 3 -7.86 -28.19 -16.84
N LYS A 4 -7.43 -28.58 -18.05
CA LYS A 4 -6.00 -28.78 -18.37
C LYS A 4 -5.24 -27.47 -18.08
N LEU A 5 -4.06 -27.59 -17.44
CA LEU A 5 -3.19 -26.48 -17.02
C LEU A 5 -3.72 -25.55 -15.90
N GLN A 6 -4.86 -25.83 -15.28
CA GLN A 6 -5.43 -24.98 -14.22
C GLN A 6 -4.42 -24.59 -13.12
N LYS A 7 -3.68 -25.56 -12.57
CA LYS A 7 -2.68 -25.29 -11.52
C LYS A 7 -1.53 -24.39 -11.96
N PHE A 8 -1.18 -24.41 -13.26
CA PHE A 8 -0.14 -23.55 -13.80
C PHE A 8 -0.70 -22.14 -14.03
N THR A 9 -1.93 -22.02 -14.51
CA THR A 9 -2.63 -20.74 -14.62
C THR A 9 -2.78 -20.07 -13.26
N GLU A 10 -3.26 -20.77 -12.24
CA GLU A 10 -3.38 -20.26 -10.87
C GLU A 10 -2.02 -19.79 -10.30
N PHE A 11 -0.95 -20.52 -10.62
CA PHE A 11 0.41 -20.14 -10.26
C PHE A 11 0.86 -18.87 -11.01
N ALA A 12 0.66 -18.81 -12.33
CA ALA A 12 1.04 -17.66 -13.13
C ALA A 12 0.27 -16.40 -12.72
N ASP A 13 -1.01 -16.53 -12.37
CA ASP A 13 -1.86 -15.42 -11.90
C ASP A 13 -1.36 -14.84 -10.56
N SER A 14 -0.61 -15.61 -9.77
CA SER A 14 0.03 -15.11 -8.55
C SER A 14 1.32 -14.32 -8.82
N LEU A 15 2.01 -14.53 -9.94
CA LEU A 15 3.29 -13.87 -10.17
C LEU A 15 3.13 -12.37 -10.44
N LEU A 16 4.17 -11.59 -10.21
CA LEU A 16 4.21 -10.14 -10.36
C LEU A 16 5.04 -9.74 -11.59
N PRO A 17 4.72 -8.63 -12.30
CA PRO A 17 5.46 -8.23 -13.51
C PRO A 17 6.97 -8.10 -13.33
N HIS A 18 7.42 -7.62 -12.17
CA HIS A 18 8.86 -7.48 -11.89
C HIS A 18 9.54 -8.84 -11.69
N GLU A 19 8.85 -9.81 -11.09
CA GLU A 19 9.34 -11.19 -10.97
C GLU A 19 9.58 -11.77 -12.36
N THR A 20 8.62 -11.60 -13.27
CA THR A 20 8.66 -12.19 -14.61
C THR A 20 9.63 -11.48 -15.54
N ALA A 21 9.81 -10.16 -15.37
CA ALA A 21 10.84 -9.40 -16.06
C ALA A 21 12.24 -9.87 -15.65
N TYR A 22 12.50 -10.01 -14.35
CA TYR A 22 13.76 -10.54 -13.83
C TYR A 22 14.06 -11.94 -14.38
N LEU A 23 13.06 -12.83 -14.39
CA LEU A 23 13.21 -14.20 -14.89
C LEU A 23 13.52 -14.23 -16.39
N LEU A 24 12.93 -13.33 -17.19
CA LEU A 24 13.26 -13.20 -18.62
C LEU A 24 14.68 -12.67 -18.86
N GLU A 25 15.17 -11.78 -18.00
CA GLU A 25 16.51 -11.21 -18.13
C GLU A 25 17.61 -12.22 -17.71
N THR A 26 17.30 -13.11 -16.76
CA THR A 26 18.28 -14.05 -16.18
C THR A 26 18.21 -15.48 -16.72
N GLN A 27 17.20 -15.81 -17.51
CA GLN A 27 17.08 -17.14 -18.11
C GLN A 27 18.21 -17.43 -19.11
N GLN A 28 18.59 -18.71 -19.20
CA GLN A 28 19.56 -19.25 -20.16
C GLN A 28 19.00 -20.52 -20.80
N PHE A 29 17.74 -20.48 -21.25
CA PHE A 29 17.06 -21.64 -21.82
C PHE A 29 17.51 -21.89 -23.26
N GLU A 30 18.01 -23.09 -23.53
CA GLU A 30 18.18 -23.61 -24.89
C GLU A 30 16.85 -24.12 -25.48
N ASP A 31 15.87 -24.46 -24.61
CA ASP A 31 14.56 -24.95 -25.00
C ASP A 31 13.61 -23.79 -25.35
N GLU A 32 13.49 -23.50 -26.65
CA GLU A 32 12.62 -22.43 -27.18
C GLU A 32 11.16 -22.54 -26.70
N ILE A 33 10.67 -23.77 -26.45
CA ILE A 33 9.30 -23.96 -25.95
C ILE A 33 9.19 -23.44 -24.50
N LYS A 34 10.21 -23.68 -23.66
CA LYS A 34 10.20 -23.14 -22.29
C LYS A 34 10.30 -21.61 -22.29
N LEU A 35 11.12 -21.05 -23.17
CA LEU A 35 11.22 -19.60 -23.35
C LEU A 35 9.87 -19.01 -23.78
N GLY A 36 9.20 -19.60 -24.80
CA GLY A 36 7.88 -19.14 -25.24
C GLY A 36 6.81 -19.23 -24.14
N ILE A 37 6.88 -20.22 -23.24
CA ILE A 37 5.98 -20.26 -22.06
C ILE A 37 6.31 -19.11 -21.09
N LEU A 38 7.59 -18.82 -20.84
CA LEU A 38 8.02 -17.75 -19.93
C LEU A 38 7.65 -16.37 -20.50
N GLU A 39 7.82 -16.14 -21.79
CA GLU A 39 7.37 -14.92 -22.48
C GLU A 39 5.86 -14.74 -22.39
N ARG A 40 5.09 -15.82 -22.60
CA ARG A 40 3.64 -15.82 -22.42
C ARG A 40 3.25 -15.49 -20.98
N LEU A 41 4.00 -16.03 -20.02
CA LEU A 41 3.81 -15.80 -18.60
C LEU A 41 4.05 -14.32 -18.26
N ASN A 42 5.16 -13.73 -18.73
CA ASN A 42 5.44 -12.32 -18.57
C ASN A 42 4.35 -11.44 -19.21
N TYR A 43 3.95 -11.74 -20.44
CA TYR A 43 2.88 -11.03 -21.13
C TYR A 43 1.59 -11.00 -20.30
N ASN A 44 1.15 -12.15 -19.77
CA ASN A 44 -0.06 -12.23 -18.95
C ASN A 44 0.10 -11.48 -17.60
N CYS A 45 1.30 -11.48 -17.01
CA CYS A 45 1.55 -10.78 -15.76
C CYS A 45 1.52 -9.25 -15.94
N THR A 46 2.09 -8.74 -17.04
CA THR A 46 2.09 -7.31 -17.40
C THR A 46 0.74 -6.84 -17.92
N ASN A 47 -0.01 -7.68 -18.63
CA ASN A 47 -1.31 -7.32 -19.22
C ASN A 47 -2.47 -7.88 -18.39
N ILE A 48 -2.65 -7.36 -17.18
CA ILE A 48 -3.60 -7.90 -16.18
C ILE A 48 -5.06 -7.96 -16.64
N ARG A 49 -5.43 -7.18 -17.66
CA ARG A 49 -6.77 -7.16 -18.27
C ARG A 49 -6.89 -8.02 -19.52
N GLN A 50 -5.78 -8.50 -20.08
CA GLN A 50 -5.72 -9.26 -21.33
C GLN A 50 -5.01 -10.60 -21.11
N PHE A 51 -5.78 -11.59 -20.69
CA PHE A 51 -5.24 -12.94 -20.51
C PHE A 51 -5.15 -13.67 -21.86
N THR A 52 -3.97 -14.15 -22.20
CA THR A 52 -3.81 -15.11 -23.30
C THR A 52 -3.64 -16.53 -22.77
N PRO A 53 -4.49 -17.49 -23.21
CA PRO A 53 -4.39 -18.88 -22.78
C PRO A 53 -3.05 -19.54 -23.09
N TYR A 54 -2.60 -20.40 -22.18
CA TYR A 54 -1.44 -21.26 -22.40
C TYR A 54 -1.78 -22.41 -23.36
N ASP A 55 -0.80 -22.79 -24.19
CA ASP A 55 -0.96 -23.85 -25.19
C ASP A 55 -1.16 -25.22 -24.53
N LYS A 56 -2.33 -25.78 -24.78
CA LYS A 56 -2.72 -27.10 -24.25
C LYS A 56 -2.05 -28.24 -25.01
N SER A 57 -1.40 -28.02 -26.15
CA SER A 57 -0.71 -29.05 -26.91
C SER A 57 0.66 -29.40 -26.29
N ILE A 58 1.30 -28.45 -25.61
CA ILE A 58 2.61 -28.62 -24.97
C ILE A 58 2.54 -29.63 -23.81
N ASP A 59 3.60 -30.45 -23.66
CA ASP A 59 3.73 -31.39 -22.54
C ASP A 59 3.64 -30.66 -21.20
N LYS A 60 2.72 -31.13 -20.34
CA LYS A 60 2.52 -30.65 -18.97
C LYS A 60 3.82 -30.67 -18.14
N ARG A 61 4.76 -31.58 -18.42
CA ARG A 61 6.07 -31.62 -17.76
C ARG A 61 6.87 -30.34 -17.97
N LYS A 62 6.78 -29.70 -19.14
CA LYS A 62 7.47 -28.42 -19.40
C LYS A 62 6.92 -27.30 -18.50
N TYR A 63 5.60 -27.21 -18.36
CA TYR A 63 4.97 -26.28 -17.42
C TYR A 63 5.36 -26.52 -15.97
N SER A 64 5.40 -27.78 -15.55
CA SER A 64 5.80 -28.14 -14.18
C SER A 64 7.26 -27.80 -13.90
N ASN A 65 8.15 -28.10 -14.84
CA ASN A 65 9.58 -27.82 -14.71
C ASN A 65 9.84 -26.31 -14.70
N LEU A 66 9.15 -25.56 -15.57
CA LEU A 66 9.26 -24.10 -15.56
C LEU A 66 8.75 -23.52 -14.24
N LYS A 67 7.62 -24.00 -13.72
CA LYS A 67 7.10 -23.56 -12.41
C LYS A 67 8.14 -23.75 -11.30
N ASN A 68 8.75 -24.93 -11.21
CA ASN A 68 9.76 -25.21 -10.19
C ASN A 68 10.98 -24.29 -10.36
N TRP A 69 11.47 -24.14 -11.59
CA TRP A 69 12.58 -23.23 -11.89
C TRP A 69 12.26 -21.78 -11.50
N VAL A 70 11.05 -21.29 -11.76
CA VAL A 70 10.61 -19.95 -11.35
C VAL A 70 10.68 -19.79 -9.84
N ASN A 71 10.11 -20.75 -9.08
CA ASN A 71 10.14 -20.69 -7.62
C ASN A 71 11.58 -20.69 -7.09
N GLU A 72 12.41 -21.63 -7.54
CA GLU A 72 13.82 -21.73 -7.12
C GLU A 72 14.59 -20.44 -7.40
N ARG A 73 14.34 -19.80 -8.56
CA ARG A 73 15.02 -18.55 -8.93
C ARG A 73 14.56 -17.36 -8.09
N LEU A 74 13.27 -17.23 -7.82
CA LEU A 74 12.76 -16.14 -6.99
C LEU A 74 13.15 -16.32 -5.53
N GLU A 75 13.08 -17.53 -4.98
CA GLU A 75 13.52 -17.84 -3.61
C GLU A 75 15.01 -17.53 -3.40
N ALA A 76 15.86 -17.79 -4.42
CA ALA A 76 17.29 -17.53 -4.33
C ALA A 76 17.66 -16.05 -4.21
N ILE A 77 16.79 -15.13 -4.66
CA ILE A 77 17.01 -13.67 -4.56
C ILE A 77 16.10 -13.01 -3.51
N ASP A 78 15.22 -13.76 -2.85
CA ASP A 78 14.28 -13.21 -1.89
C ASP A 78 15.00 -12.82 -0.58
N VAL A 79 14.99 -11.52 -0.30
CA VAL A 79 15.67 -10.98 0.89
C VAL A 79 15.00 -11.45 2.19
N ASP A 80 13.69 -11.70 2.20
CA ASP A 80 12.99 -12.20 3.38
C ASP A 80 13.37 -13.68 3.63
N MET A 81 13.53 -14.51 2.57
CA MET A 81 14.05 -15.88 2.72
C MET A 81 15.49 -15.91 3.25
N ARG A 82 16.33 -14.98 2.77
CA ARG A 82 17.70 -14.81 3.30
C ARG A 82 17.69 -14.43 4.78
N PHE A 83 16.79 -13.53 5.18
CA PHE A 83 16.63 -13.13 6.58
C PHE A 83 16.20 -14.28 7.49
N ASP A 84 15.25 -15.10 7.04
CA ASP A 84 14.79 -16.28 7.77
C ASP A 84 15.91 -17.30 7.96
N TRP A 85 16.69 -17.58 6.90
CA TRP A 85 17.87 -18.44 6.98
C TRP A 85 18.88 -17.94 8.01
N MET A 86 19.23 -16.64 7.99
CA MET A 86 20.17 -16.06 8.97
C MET A 86 19.66 -16.18 10.41
N SER A 87 18.37 -15.96 10.61
CA SER A 87 17.74 -16.05 11.94
C SER A 87 17.73 -17.49 12.46
N GLN A 88 17.52 -18.49 11.58
CA GLN A 88 17.64 -19.90 11.94
C GLN A 88 19.08 -20.27 12.32
N MET A 89 20.05 -19.86 11.51
CA MET A 89 21.48 -20.11 11.79
C MET A 89 21.91 -19.49 13.12
N GLU A 90 21.51 -18.25 13.39
CA GLU A 90 21.79 -17.57 14.67
C GLU A 90 21.28 -18.40 15.84
N ARG A 91 20.00 -18.80 15.80
CA ARG A 91 19.39 -19.63 16.84
C ARG A 91 20.18 -20.92 17.04
N GLN A 92 20.51 -21.63 15.97
CA GLN A 92 21.23 -22.90 16.04
C GLN A 92 22.64 -22.74 16.62
N ILE A 93 23.35 -21.66 16.29
CA ILE A 93 24.66 -21.36 16.87
C ILE A 93 24.53 -21.03 18.36
N MET A 94 23.56 -20.19 18.74
CA MET A 94 23.34 -19.82 20.15
C MET A 94 22.97 -21.02 21.03
N THR A 95 22.26 -22.00 20.48
CA THR A 95 21.85 -23.21 21.21
C THR A 95 22.76 -24.40 20.98
N ASP A 96 23.93 -24.21 20.34
CA ASP A 96 24.88 -25.27 19.98
C ASP A 96 24.26 -26.44 19.19
N ALA A 97 23.22 -26.17 18.40
CA ALA A 97 22.47 -27.13 17.60
C ALA A 97 22.84 -27.13 16.11
N ILE A 98 23.80 -26.31 15.69
CA ILE A 98 24.24 -26.22 14.30
C ILE A 98 24.92 -27.52 13.83
N GLU A 99 24.49 -28.02 12.67
CA GLU A 99 25.01 -29.26 12.07
C GLU A 99 26.20 -29.00 11.13
N PRO A 100 27.06 -30.01 10.88
CA PRO A 100 28.21 -29.85 9.97
C PRO A 100 27.85 -29.43 8.54
N GLY A 101 26.65 -29.77 8.06
CA GLY A 101 26.15 -29.34 6.75
C GLY A 101 25.84 -27.85 6.71
N GLU A 102 25.22 -27.34 7.77
CA GLU A 102 24.84 -25.94 7.95
C GLU A 102 26.08 -25.05 8.12
N GLU A 103 27.08 -25.52 8.86
CA GLU A 103 28.37 -24.83 8.97
C GLU A 103 29.09 -24.67 7.64
N LYS A 104 29.06 -25.71 6.80
CA LYS A 104 29.64 -25.64 5.44
C LYS A 104 28.93 -24.59 4.60
N GLN A 105 27.60 -24.50 4.72
CA GLN A 105 26.81 -23.50 4.02
C GLN A 105 27.14 -22.09 4.51
N LEU A 106 27.21 -21.87 5.82
CA LEU A 106 27.55 -20.56 6.39
C LEU A 106 28.98 -20.13 6.02
N ILE A 107 29.97 -21.02 6.10
CA ILE A 107 31.35 -20.72 5.67
C ILE A 107 31.41 -20.38 4.19
N LYS A 108 30.67 -21.09 3.34
CA LYS A 108 30.57 -20.77 1.92
C LYS A 108 29.97 -19.37 1.72
N ALA A 109 28.86 -19.06 2.41
CA ALA A 109 28.24 -17.74 2.35
C ALA A 109 29.19 -16.60 2.77
N ILE A 110 30.06 -16.83 3.77
CA ILE A 110 31.07 -15.85 4.21
C ILE A 110 32.15 -15.66 3.13
N ARG A 111 32.61 -16.74 2.49
CA ARG A 111 33.67 -16.70 1.46
C ARG A 111 33.19 -16.04 0.18
N ASP A 112 31.98 -16.37 -0.23
CA ASP A 112 31.38 -15.90 -1.49
C ASP A 112 30.76 -14.50 -1.34
N TYR A 113 30.96 -13.83 -0.18
CA TYR A 113 30.40 -12.51 0.09
C TYR A 113 31.21 -11.39 -0.59
N GLU A 114 30.66 -10.85 -1.68
CA GLU A 114 31.31 -9.80 -2.46
C GLU A 114 30.68 -8.42 -2.28
N GLN A 115 29.35 -8.34 -2.28
CA GLN A 115 28.58 -7.09 -2.26
C GLN A 115 27.71 -6.98 -1.01
N LEU A 116 27.37 -5.75 -0.60
CA LEU A 116 26.43 -5.54 0.50
C LEU A 116 25.04 -6.01 0.07
N ASP A 117 24.54 -7.02 0.77
CA ASP A 117 23.17 -7.47 0.61
C ASP A 117 22.17 -6.54 1.34
N PHE A 118 20.87 -6.85 1.25
CA PHE A 118 19.82 -6.05 1.88
C PHE A 118 19.90 -6.02 3.42
N TYR A 119 20.33 -7.12 4.04
CA TYR A 119 20.36 -7.34 5.49
C TYR A 119 21.81 -7.50 6.01
N PHE A 120 22.76 -6.76 5.43
CA PHE A 120 24.19 -6.93 5.69
C PHE A 120 24.52 -6.82 7.18
N THR A 121 23.92 -5.86 7.89
CA THR A 121 24.11 -5.67 9.32
C THR A 121 23.79 -6.95 10.11
N LYS A 122 22.68 -7.64 9.78
CA LYS A 122 22.29 -8.91 10.40
C LYS A 122 23.26 -10.03 10.07
N PHE A 123 23.71 -10.12 8.81
CA PHE A 123 24.69 -11.13 8.41
C PHE A 123 26.02 -10.94 9.14
N TYR A 124 26.47 -9.69 9.29
CA TYR A 124 27.69 -9.36 10.02
C TYR A 124 27.59 -9.79 11.50
N GLU A 125 26.49 -9.49 12.18
CA GLU A 125 26.21 -9.91 13.57
C GLU A 125 26.20 -11.45 13.71
N LEU A 126 25.60 -12.18 12.74
CA LEU A 126 25.65 -13.64 12.69
C LEU A 126 27.09 -14.17 12.60
N VAL A 127 27.94 -13.56 11.76
CA VAL A 127 29.34 -13.97 11.64
C VAL A 127 30.14 -13.65 12.91
N GLN A 128 29.82 -12.56 13.61
CA GLN A 128 30.42 -12.26 14.92
C GLN A 128 30.13 -13.36 15.94
N LEU A 129 28.87 -13.78 16.04
CA LEU A 129 28.45 -14.89 16.90
C LEU A 129 29.14 -16.19 16.49
N TYR A 130 29.16 -16.50 15.19
CA TYR A 130 29.81 -17.73 14.69
C TYR A 130 31.32 -17.75 14.97
N ARG A 131 32.01 -16.62 14.85
CA ARG A 131 33.43 -16.51 15.21
C ARG A 131 33.68 -16.91 16.67
N GLN A 132 32.83 -16.45 17.59
CA GLN A 132 32.93 -16.82 19.01
C GLN A 132 32.71 -18.32 19.22
N TYR A 133 31.66 -18.87 18.60
CA TYR A 133 31.36 -20.31 18.62
C TYR A 133 32.55 -21.16 18.14
N LEU A 134 33.23 -20.73 17.07
CA LEU A 134 34.39 -21.42 16.50
C LEU A 134 35.62 -21.36 17.41
N LEU A 135 35.85 -20.21 18.06
CA LEU A 135 37.03 -20.00 18.91
C LEU A 135 37.02 -20.90 20.14
N ILE A 136 35.88 -20.98 20.84
CA ILE A 136 35.70 -21.84 22.03
C ILE A 136 35.94 -23.31 21.68
N ARG A 137 35.63 -23.69 20.43
CA ARG A 137 35.74 -25.07 19.92
C ARG A 137 37.05 -25.33 19.17
N MET A 138 38.02 -24.42 19.21
CA MET A 138 39.36 -24.57 18.61
C MET A 138 39.34 -24.81 17.09
N ARG A 139 38.33 -24.29 16.37
CA ARG A 139 38.15 -24.49 14.92
C ARG A 139 38.88 -23.41 14.10
N TYR A 140 40.21 -23.38 14.20
CA TYR A 140 41.05 -22.29 13.71
C TYR A 140 40.91 -21.95 12.22
N ALA A 141 40.77 -22.94 11.35
CA ALA A 141 40.66 -22.69 9.91
C ALA A 141 39.40 -21.90 9.56
N HIS A 142 38.25 -22.30 10.10
CA HIS A 142 36.98 -21.59 9.91
C HIS A 142 36.97 -20.26 10.67
N HIS A 143 37.60 -20.21 11.85
CA HIS A 143 37.73 -18.97 12.62
C HIS A 143 38.44 -17.88 11.81
N ARG A 144 39.54 -18.20 11.11
CA ARG A 144 40.24 -17.22 10.26
C ARG A 144 39.34 -16.63 9.18
N VAL A 145 38.54 -17.47 8.51
CA VAL A 145 37.59 -17.02 7.48
C VAL A 145 36.58 -16.01 8.07
N ALA A 146 36.01 -16.31 9.23
CA ALA A 146 35.08 -15.41 9.90
C ALA A 146 35.77 -14.12 10.38
N ASP A 147 36.97 -14.22 10.94
CA ASP A 147 37.71 -13.06 11.45
C ASP A 147 38.14 -12.10 10.33
N ASP A 148 38.62 -12.63 9.21
CA ASP A 148 39.00 -11.84 8.03
C ASP A 148 37.80 -11.09 7.45
N PHE A 149 36.63 -11.75 7.37
CA PHE A 149 35.38 -11.12 6.97
C PHE A 149 35.02 -9.94 7.90
N LEU A 150 35.04 -10.17 9.22
CA LEU A 150 34.67 -9.13 10.19
C LEU A 150 35.62 -7.94 10.14
N ARG A 151 36.92 -8.16 9.98
CA ARG A 151 37.90 -7.07 9.82
C ARG A 151 37.65 -6.29 8.53
N LYS A 152 37.42 -6.99 7.41
CA LYS A 152 37.17 -6.37 6.09
C LYS A 152 35.94 -5.46 6.09
N TYR A 153 34.87 -5.84 6.80
CA TYR A 153 33.58 -5.16 6.76
C TYR A 153 33.27 -4.29 7.98
N ARG A 154 34.21 -4.14 8.92
CA ARG A 154 34.00 -3.46 10.20
C ARG A 154 33.47 -2.03 10.07
N GLU A 155 34.16 -1.22 9.28
CA GLU A 155 33.79 0.19 9.07
C GLU A 155 32.39 0.33 8.49
N ARG A 156 32.07 -0.46 7.47
CA ARG A 156 30.74 -0.46 6.84
C ARG A 156 29.63 -0.86 7.81
N TYR A 157 29.90 -1.84 8.66
CA TYR A 157 28.96 -2.25 9.71
C TYR A 157 28.70 -1.11 10.69
N ASP A 158 29.76 -0.46 11.18
CA ASP A 158 29.62 0.66 12.13
C ASP A 158 28.81 1.81 11.50
N THR A 159 29.05 2.15 10.22
CA THR A 159 28.26 3.15 9.48
C THR A 159 26.80 2.75 9.30
N CYS A 160 26.51 1.50 8.90
CA CYS A 160 25.13 1.03 8.72
C CYS A 160 24.35 1.06 10.04
N LYS A 161 25.00 0.72 11.17
CA LYS A 161 24.40 0.83 12.51
C LYS A 161 24.09 2.27 12.87
N GLU A 162 25.02 3.20 12.66
CA GLU A 162 24.82 4.62 12.96
C GLU A 162 23.65 5.21 12.17
N VAL A 163 23.59 4.93 10.86
CA VAL A 163 22.48 5.35 9.99
C VAL A 163 21.15 4.77 10.47
N PHE A 164 21.13 3.49 10.85
CA PHE A 164 19.93 2.82 11.34
C PHE A 164 19.39 3.46 12.62
N GLU A 165 20.27 3.78 13.58
CA GLU A 165 19.87 4.46 14.82
C GLU A 165 19.34 5.87 14.54
N ARG A 166 20.03 6.65 13.70
CA ARG A 166 19.59 8.00 13.30
C ARG A 166 18.26 8.00 12.55
N MET A 167 17.92 6.90 11.87
CA MET A 167 16.61 6.72 11.20
C MET A 167 15.45 6.78 12.20
N HIS A 168 15.65 6.37 13.46
CA HIS A 168 14.62 6.42 14.49
C HIS A 168 14.23 7.86 14.85
N GLU A 169 15.20 8.76 14.97
CA GLU A 169 14.98 10.19 15.21
C GLU A 169 14.14 10.81 14.09
N ALA A 170 14.54 10.60 12.84
CA ALA A 170 13.79 11.06 11.67
C ALA A 170 12.36 10.51 11.65
N THR A 171 12.18 9.23 12.03
CA THR A 171 10.84 8.60 12.06
C THR A 171 9.93 9.28 13.09
N THR A 172 10.45 9.58 14.28
CA THR A 172 9.68 10.24 15.35
C THR A 172 9.17 11.60 14.90
N ASP A 173 10.00 12.42 14.26
CA ASP A 173 9.61 13.74 13.74
C ASP A 173 8.57 13.63 12.61
N ILE A 174 8.79 12.71 11.66
CA ILE A 174 7.92 12.54 10.48
C ILE A 174 6.53 12.01 10.89
N VAL A 175 6.49 11.03 11.79
CA VAL A 175 5.23 10.45 12.28
C VAL A 175 4.52 11.42 13.21
N GLY A 176 5.26 12.11 14.09
CA GLY A 176 4.74 13.14 14.99
C GLY A 176 4.02 14.27 14.23
N GLN A 177 4.58 14.70 13.09
CA GLN A 177 3.91 15.65 12.20
C GLN A 177 2.55 15.15 11.70
N TYR A 178 2.45 13.85 11.40
CA TYR A 178 1.22 13.23 10.90
C TYR A 178 0.13 13.12 11.98
N SER A 179 0.51 12.93 13.25
CA SER A 179 -0.44 12.81 14.37
C SER A 179 -0.84 14.15 14.99
N GLU A 180 0.09 15.11 15.11
CA GLU A 180 -0.10 16.31 15.94
C GLU A 180 -0.27 17.61 15.12
N ASN A 181 -0.13 17.55 13.78
CA ASN A 181 -0.21 18.71 12.89
C ASN A 181 0.74 19.88 13.27
N SER A 182 1.77 19.62 14.08
CA SER A 182 2.79 20.60 14.47
C SER A 182 4.21 20.11 14.14
N ALA A 183 5.00 21.02 13.54
CA ALA A 183 6.44 20.98 13.25
C ALA A 183 6.95 20.29 11.96
N GLN A 184 8.15 20.73 11.54
CA GLN A 184 8.79 20.60 10.23
C GLN A 184 9.60 19.30 10.10
N SER A 185 9.20 18.37 9.23
CA SER A 185 10.03 17.19 8.91
C SER A 185 10.88 17.35 7.65
N MET A 186 10.69 18.46 6.91
CA MET A 186 11.39 18.75 5.67
C MET A 186 12.92 18.80 5.82
N GLN A 187 13.42 19.13 7.02
CA GLN A 187 14.85 19.15 7.34
C GLN A 187 15.55 17.79 7.08
N TRP A 188 14.80 16.68 7.17
CA TRP A 188 15.32 15.34 6.95
C TRP A 188 15.45 14.96 5.47
N GLU A 189 14.87 15.74 4.55
CA GLU A 189 14.83 15.40 3.11
C GLU A 189 16.22 15.15 2.53
N GLY A 190 17.17 16.05 2.79
CA GLY A 190 18.52 15.99 2.24
C GLY A 190 19.25 14.71 2.68
N TRP A 191 19.35 14.52 3.99
CA TRP A 191 20.00 13.34 4.57
C TRP A 191 19.35 12.02 4.15
N LEU A 192 18.02 11.93 4.14
CA LEU A 192 17.32 10.72 3.70
C LEU A 192 17.56 10.43 2.21
N THR A 193 17.68 11.48 1.38
CA THR A 193 17.98 11.32 -0.05
C THR A 193 19.39 10.80 -0.26
N GLU A 194 20.37 11.30 0.51
CA GLU A 194 21.74 10.77 0.52
C GLU A 194 21.75 9.28 0.90
N VAL A 195 21.11 8.93 2.02
CA VAL A 195 21.01 7.53 2.48
C VAL A 195 20.36 6.62 1.44
N PHE A 196 19.31 7.09 0.75
CA PHE A 196 18.62 6.28 -0.26
C PHE A 196 19.53 5.92 -1.46
N TYR A 197 20.33 6.87 -1.92
CA TYR A 197 21.19 6.72 -3.08
C TYR A 197 22.59 6.17 -2.76
N ASP A 198 22.97 6.06 -1.49
CA ASP A 198 24.27 5.52 -1.10
C ASP A 198 24.34 4.00 -1.27
N GLU A 199 25.00 3.54 -2.34
CA GLU A 199 25.22 2.12 -2.64
C GLU A 199 26.27 1.46 -1.72
N HIS A 200 26.92 2.22 -0.83
CA HIS A 200 27.79 1.69 0.22
C HIS A 200 27.02 1.27 1.49
N LEU A 201 25.74 1.63 1.60
CA LEU A 201 24.85 1.19 2.67
C LEU A 201 24.08 -0.08 2.31
N ASP A 202 23.61 -0.78 3.34
CA ASP A 202 22.76 -1.95 3.16
C ASP A 202 21.37 -1.59 2.62
N GLY A 203 20.74 -2.56 1.94
CA GLY A 203 19.44 -2.33 1.30
C GLY A 203 18.34 -1.96 2.29
N LEU A 204 18.41 -2.44 3.53
CA LEU A 204 17.47 -2.10 4.58
C LEU A 204 17.49 -0.60 4.90
N ASN A 205 18.66 -0.01 5.17
CA ASN A 205 18.75 1.43 5.45
C ASN A 205 18.26 2.27 4.28
N ARG A 206 18.68 1.92 3.06
CA ARG A 206 18.26 2.59 1.83
C ARG A 206 16.74 2.53 1.65
N TYR A 207 16.14 1.36 1.83
CA TYR A 207 14.69 1.18 1.73
C TYR A 207 13.93 1.92 2.83
N LEU A 208 14.43 1.88 4.08
CA LEU A 208 13.83 2.63 5.18
C LEU A 208 13.84 4.14 4.90
N ALA A 209 14.90 4.68 4.31
CA ALA A 209 14.96 6.08 3.90
C ALA A 209 13.88 6.42 2.86
N LEU A 210 13.69 5.57 1.84
CA LEU A 210 12.61 5.73 0.86
C LEU A 210 11.22 5.77 1.50
N VAL A 211 10.97 4.91 2.49
CA VAL A 211 9.70 4.91 3.24
C VAL A 211 9.47 6.27 3.92
N ARG A 212 10.49 6.86 4.56
CA ARG A 212 10.37 8.17 5.22
C ARG A 212 10.18 9.31 4.22
N LEU A 213 10.95 9.30 3.14
CA LEU A 213 10.81 10.25 2.04
C LEU A 213 9.40 10.20 1.43
N THR A 214 8.79 9.02 1.35
CA THR A 214 7.40 8.85 0.93
C THR A 214 6.46 9.68 1.81
N PHE A 215 6.54 9.55 3.14
CA PHE A 215 5.73 10.36 4.06
C PHE A 215 5.97 11.86 3.91
N ILE A 216 7.25 12.29 3.87
CA ILE A 216 7.61 13.71 3.68
C ILE A 216 6.99 14.23 2.39
N TYR A 217 7.23 13.58 1.25
CA TYR A 217 6.75 14.07 -0.03
C TYR A 217 5.24 14.01 -0.19
N PHE A 218 4.54 13.09 0.49
CA PHE A 218 3.08 13.14 0.56
C PHE A 218 2.58 14.32 1.41
N ASN A 219 3.20 14.58 2.55
CA ASN A 219 2.82 15.68 3.44
C ASN A 219 3.09 17.05 2.82
N TYR A 220 4.25 17.22 2.17
CA TYR A 220 4.66 18.46 1.49
C TYR A 220 4.26 18.52 0.02
N ARG A 221 3.55 17.51 -0.50
CA ARG A 221 3.04 17.43 -1.88
C ARG A 221 4.11 17.52 -2.97
N GLN A 222 5.32 17.06 -2.69
CA GLN A 222 6.43 17.03 -3.66
C GLN A 222 6.43 15.73 -4.45
N PHE A 223 5.32 15.48 -5.16
CA PHE A 223 5.07 14.20 -5.83
C PHE A 223 6.07 13.89 -6.95
N ASP A 224 6.59 14.91 -7.65
CA ASP A 224 7.59 14.72 -8.72
C ASP A 224 8.91 14.17 -8.19
N LYS A 225 9.39 14.68 -7.05
CA LYS A 225 10.59 14.15 -6.36
C LYS A 225 10.40 12.71 -5.89
N LEU A 226 9.19 12.37 -5.44
CA LEU A 226 8.87 11.00 -5.06
C LEU A 226 8.81 10.06 -6.27
N LYS A 227 8.25 10.55 -7.39
CA LYS A 227 8.19 9.80 -8.64
C LYS A 227 9.58 9.40 -9.13
N GLU A 228 10.53 10.34 -9.13
CA GLU A 228 11.94 10.11 -9.48
C GLU A 228 12.54 8.94 -8.70
N LYS A 229 12.38 8.93 -7.37
CA LYS A 229 12.89 7.86 -6.50
C LYS A 229 12.19 6.53 -6.72
N TYR A 230 10.88 6.55 -6.99
CA TYR A 230 10.17 5.32 -7.32
C TYR A 230 10.53 4.76 -8.71
N ASP A 231 10.92 5.60 -9.65
CA ASP A 231 11.40 5.14 -10.95
C ASP A 231 12.80 4.51 -10.81
N TYR A 232 13.64 5.01 -9.90
CA TYR A 232 14.91 4.34 -9.54
C TYR A 232 14.70 2.97 -8.88
N ILE A 233 13.86 2.85 -7.83
CA ILE A 233 13.61 1.55 -7.16
C ILE A 233 12.91 0.55 -8.09
N ASP A 234 12.06 0.99 -9.03
CA ASP A 234 11.46 0.15 -10.08
C ASP A 234 12.56 -0.55 -10.89
N SER A 235 13.60 0.19 -11.28
CA SER A 235 14.74 -0.36 -12.02
C SER A 235 15.52 -1.41 -11.22
N LEU A 236 15.64 -1.23 -9.89
CA LEU A 236 16.30 -2.19 -9.01
C LEU A 236 15.48 -3.47 -8.87
N PHE A 237 14.17 -3.36 -8.63
CA PHE A 237 13.28 -4.52 -8.54
C PHE A 237 13.22 -5.32 -9.84
N ARG A 238 13.27 -4.67 -11.01
CA ARG A 238 13.30 -5.38 -12.31
C ARG A 238 14.53 -6.26 -12.46
N LYS A 239 15.66 -5.84 -11.90
CA LYS A 239 16.93 -6.59 -11.87
C LYS A 239 16.97 -7.64 -10.74
N GLY A 240 15.89 -7.81 -9.99
CA GLY A 240 15.82 -8.71 -8.84
C GLY A 240 16.56 -8.19 -7.60
N GLN A 241 17.03 -6.94 -7.60
CA GLN A 241 17.67 -6.36 -6.42
C GLN A 241 16.61 -5.98 -5.38
N TYR A 242 16.92 -6.25 -4.12
CA TYR A 242 16.04 -6.01 -2.97
C TYR A 242 14.68 -6.70 -3.07
N TYR A 243 14.58 -7.71 -3.94
CA TYR A 243 13.35 -8.43 -4.13
C TYR A 243 12.98 -9.13 -2.82
N SER A 244 11.82 -8.77 -2.30
CA SER A 244 10.92 -9.72 -1.67
C SER A 244 9.53 -9.39 -2.13
N ARG A 245 8.66 -10.40 -2.12
CA ARG A 245 7.27 -10.20 -2.49
C ARG A 245 6.59 -9.13 -1.63
N ARG A 246 6.91 -9.09 -0.33
CA ARG A 246 6.43 -8.07 0.61
C ARG A 246 6.82 -6.66 0.17
N LEU A 247 8.10 -6.43 -0.13
CA LEU A 247 8.61 -5.11 -0.53
C LEU A 247 8.00 -4.65 -1.85
N LEU A 248 7.86 -5.57 -2.80
CA LEU A 248 7.31 -5.29 -4.12
C LEU A 248 5.81 -4.95 -4.08
N LEU A 249 5.02 -5.65 -3.25
CA LEU A 249 3.61 -5.31 -3.05
C LEU A 249 3.43 -3.93 -2.38
N ASN A 250 4.29 -3.60 -1.42
CA ASN A 250 4.30 -2.27 -0.79
C ASN A 250 4.65 -1.17 -1.81
N TYR A 251 5.66 -1.41 -2.64
CA TYR A 251 5.99 -0.53 -3.77
C TYR A 251 4.78 -0.27 -4.66
N TYR A 252 4.07 -1.32 -5.09
CA TYR A 252 2.85 -1.15 -5.89
C TYR A 252 1.76 -0.37 -5.15
N GLY A 253 1.53 -0.67 -3.88
CA GLY A 253 0.57 0.05 -3.03
C GLY A 253 0.86 1.55 -2.99
N ASN A 254 2.13 1.94 -2.88
CA ASN A 254 2.53 3.34 -2.91
C ASN A 254 2.39 3.97 -4.31
N ARG A 255 2.64 3.21 -5.38
CA ARG A 255 2.40 3.68 -6.77
C ARG A 255 0.92 3.98 -7.00
N VAL A 256 -0.01 3.24 -6.39
CA VAL A 256 -1.45 3.59 -6.42
C VAL A 256 -1.68 5.00 -5.90
N LEU A 257 -1.12 5.29 -4.72
CA LEU A 257 -1.27 6.58 -4.06
C LEU A 257 -0.66 7.70 -4.89
N LEU A 258 0.52 7.47 -5.47
CA LEU A 258 1.22 8.46 -6.29
C LEU A 258 0.46 8.77 -7.59
N HIS A 259 0.11 7.75 -8.38
CA HIS A 259 -0.62 7.94 -9.65
C HIS A 259 -2.00 8.56 -9.42
N THR A 260 -2.63 8.26 -8.28
CA THR A 260 -3.85 8.92 -7.84
C THR A 260 -3.68 10.45 -7.68
N LYS A 261 -2.52 10.93 -7.22
CA LYS A 261 -2.25 12.37 -7.08
C LYS A 261 -2.05 13.06 -8.43
N PHE A 262 -1.52 12.34 -9.41
CA PHE A 262 -1.43 12.79 -10.80
C PHE A 262 -2.72 12.55 -11.61
N GLN A 263 -3.78 12.05 -10.99
CA GLN A 263 -5.06 11.69 -11.64
C GLN A 263 -4.90 10.66 -12.78
N ASP A 264 -3.80 9.91 -12.81
CA ASP A 264 -3.57 8.78 -13.72
C ASP A 264 -4.25 7.53 -13.14
N TYR A 265 -5.58 7.48 -13.25
CA TYR A 265 -6.38 6.44 -12.62
C TYR A 265 -6.18 5.05 -13.26
N ASP A 266 -5.83 5.00 -14.55
CA ASP A 266 -5.53 3.73 -15.22
C ASP A 266 -4.27 3.08 -14.64
N LYS A 267 -3.19 3.87 -14.45
CA LYS A 267 -2.00 3.35 -13.76
C LYS A 267 -2.27 3.05 -12.29
N ALA A 268 -3.03 3.90 -11.60
CA ALA A 268 -3.37 3.67 -10.20
C ALA A 268 -4.14 2.34 -10.02
N GLU A 269 -5.05 2.02 -10.94
CA GLU A 269 -5.77 0.75 -10.96
C GLU A 269 -4.84 -0.43 -11.28
N TYR A 270 -3.98 -0.29 -12.30
CA TYR A 270 -3.00 -1.30 -12.65
C TYR A 270 -2.16 -1.72 -11.44
N TYR A 271 -1.52 -0.74 -10.79
CA TYR A 271 -0.72 -1.00 -9.59
C TYR A 271 -1.57 -1.47 -8.40
N GLY A 272 -2.83 -1.03 -8.32
CA GLY A 272 -3.76 -1.44 -7.27
C GLY A 272 -4.04 -2.93 -7.33
N TYR A 273 -4.32 -3.47 -8.52
CA TYR A 273 -4.49 -4.90 -8.71
C TYR A 273 -3.24 -5.70 -8.38
N LEU A 274 -2.05 -5.17 -8.71
CA LEU A 274 -0.80 -5.82 -8.35
C LEU A 274 -0.59 -5.87 -6.83
N SER A 275 -0.88 -4.77 -6.11
CA SER A 275 -0.69 -4.70 -4.65
C SER A 275 -1.58 -5.67 -3.85
N VAL A 276 -2.73 -6.08 -4.40
CA VAL A 276 -3.67 -7.00 -3.73
C VAL A 276 -3.53 -8.46 -4.16
N ARG A 277 -2.50 -8.80 -4.95
CA ARG A 277 -2.25 -10.19 -5.40
C ARG A 277 -1.88 -11.15 -4.28
N ASP A 278 -1.44 -10.64 -3.14
CA ASP A 278 -1.12 -11.45 -1.97
C ASP A 278 -1.61 -10.79 -0.67
N LYS A 279 -1.75 -11.60 0.37
CA LYS A 279 -2.28 -11.18 1.67
C LYS A 279 -1.15 -11.03 2.67
N ASN A 280 -0.75 -9.77 2.91
CA ASN A 280 0.18 -9.40 3.98
C ASN A 280 -0.52 -8.51 5.03
N SER A 281 0.23 -7.98 5.99
CA SER A 281 -0.28 -7.08 7.04
C SER A 281 -0.98 -5.83 6.52
N ASP A 282 -0.61 -5.38 5.31
CA ASP A 282 -1.11 -4.16 4.67
C ASP A 282 -2.20 -4.46 3.63
N TYR A 283 -2.61 -5.71 3.45
CA TYR A 283 -3.57 -6.12 2.41
C TYR A 283 -4.87 -5.29 2.44
N ILE A 284 -5.44 -5.06 3.62
CA ILE A 284 -6.66 -4.25 3.78
C ILE A 284 -6.42 -2.78 3.42
N HIS A 285 -5.23 -2.26 3.68
CA HIS A 285 -4.85 -0.93 3.24
C HIS A 285 -4.82 -0.84 1.72
N TYR A 286 -4.23 -1.82 1.03
CA TYR A 286 -4.19 -1.87 -0.43
C TYR A 286 -5.58 -2.01 -1.05
N VAL A 287 -6.43 -2.88 -0.49
CA VAL A 287 -7.84 -3.03 -0.92
C VAL A 287 -8.60 -1.72 -0.79
N ASN A 288 -8.42 -0.98 0.30
CA ASN A 288 -9.06 0.33 0.48
C ASN A 288 -8.62 1.31 -0.61
N ASN A 289 -7.33 1.36 -0.94
CA ASN A 289 -6.79 2.25 -1.97
C ASN A 289 -7.31 1.88 -3.37
N LEU A 290 -7.28 0.59 -3.74
CA LEU A 290 -7.82 0.13 -5.02
C LEU A 290 -9.33 0.37 -5.12
N SER A 291 -10.10 0.10 -4.06
CA SER A 291 -11.54 0.38 -4.03
C SER A 291 -11.81 1.87 -4.27
N ALA A 292 -11.04 2.77 -3.65
CA ALA A 292 -11.16 4.21 -3.88
C ALA A 292 -10.90 4.60 -5.34
N VAL A 293 -9.92 3.98 -5.99
CA VAL A 293 -9.62 4.20 -7.43
C VAL A 293 -10.76 3.70 -8.31
N LEU A 294 -11.24 2.47 -8.08
CA LEU A 294 -12.34 1.89 -8.86
C LEU A 294 -13.64 2.70 -8.72
N LEU A 295 -13.93 3.22 -7.53
CA LEU A 295 -15.08 4.11 -7.30
C LEU A 295 -14.96 5.41 -8.12
N ARG A 296 -13.77 6.02 -8.21
CA ARG A 296 -13.55 7.24 -9.02
C ARG A 296 -13.70 7.00 -10.51
N GLN A 297 -13.29 5.83 -10.99
CA GLN A 297 -13.50 5.40 -12.36
C GLN A 297 -14.92 4.87 -12.64
N LYS A 298 -15.84 4.98 -11.67
CA LYS A 298 -17.22 4.51 -11.77
C LYS A 298 -17.36 3.01 -12.02
N LYS A 299 -16.32 2.22 -11.71
CA LYS A 299 -16.30 0.74 -11.78
C LYS A 299 -16.95 0.13 -10.54
N TYR A 300 -18.19 0.55 -10.25
CA TYR A 300 -18.86 0.25 -8.97
C TYR A 300 -19.11 -1.24 -8.70
N PRO A 301 -19.56 -2.07 -9.66
CA PRO A 301 -19.76 -3.50 -9.42
C PRO A 301 -18.45 -4.21 -9.08
N GLU A 302 -17.37 -3.83 -9.76
CA GLU A 302 -16.04 -4.38 -9.56
C GLU A 302 -15.47 -4.00 -8.18
N ALA A 303 -15.61 -2.73 -7.78
CA ALA A 303 -15.23 -2.26 -6.45
C ALA A 303 -15.99 -3.03 -5.35
N LEU A 304 -17.30 -3.26 -5.51
CA LEU A 304 -18.08 -4.03 -4.55
C LEU A 304 -17.62 -5.49 -4.47
N GLN A 305 -17.31 -6.10 -5.61
CA GLN A 305 -16.83 -7.48 -5.66
C GLN A 305 -15.46 -7.65 -4.99
N LEU A 306 -14.54 -6.70 -5.21
CA LEU A 306 -13.25 -6.63 -4.52
C LEU A 306 -13.45 -6.62 -2.99
N MET A 307 -14.31 -5.72 -2.50
CA MET A 307 -14.57 -5.59 -1.06
C MET A 307 -15.23 -6.86 -0.50
N ARG A 308 -16.20 -7.47 -1.19
CA ARG A 308 -16.79 -8.74 -0.76
C ARG A 308 -15.76 -9.86 -0.65
N THR A 309 -14.83 -9.92 -1.60
CA THR A 309 -13.76 -10.93 -1.64
C THR A 309 -12.77 -10.73 -0.49
N ALA A 310 -12.44 -9.47 -0.16
CA ALA A 310 -11.53 -9.13 0.94
C ALA A 310 -12.20 -9.11 2.33
N TYR A 311 -13.52 -9.29 2.42
CA TYR A 311 -14.28 -9.20 3.67
C TYR A 311 -13.78 -10.14 4.79
N PRO A 312 -13.41 -11.42 4.53
CA PRO A 312 -12.85 -12.29 5.56
C PRO A 312 -11.58 -11.71 6.19
N GLU A 313 -10.67 -11.19 5.37
CA GLU A 313 -9.39 -10.61 5.83
C GLU A 313 -9.59 -9.36 6.69
N MET A 314 -10.62 -8.55 6.36
CA MET A 314 -10.93 -7.35 7.15
C MET A 314 -11.34 -7.69 8.59
N LYS A 315 -11.95 -8.85 8.84
CA LYS A 315 -12.28 -9.27 10.21
C LYS A 315 -11.05 -9.57 11.04
N HIS A 316 -9.95 -9.98 10.40
CA HIS A 316 -8.73 -10.39 11.06
C HIS A 316 -7.70 -9.25 11.19
N THR A 317 -7.85 -8.12 10.49
CA THR A 317 -6.91 -7.00 10.65
C THR A 317 -7.01 -6.41 12.07
N PRO A 318 -5.90 -6.25 12.81
CA PRO A 318 -5.90 -5.60 14.12
C PRO A 318 -6.01 -4.07 14.01
N SER A 319 -5.75 -3.49 12.83
CA SER A 319 -5.79 -2.05 12.61
C SER A 319 -7.22 -1.55 12.43
N PHE A 320 -7.78 -0.92 13.47
CA PHE A 320 -9.09 -0.28 13.39
C PHE A 320 -9.11 0.86 12.36
N HIS A 321 -7.99 1.56 12.16
CA HIS A 321 -7.86 2.56 11.11
C HIS A 321 -8.16 1.97 9.72
N ASN A 322 -7.55 0.84 9.38
CA ASN A 322 -7.79 0.16 8.11
C ASN A 322 -9.18 -0.51 8.05
N ARG A 323 -9.64 -1.09 9.16
CA ARG A 323 -10.96 -1.72 9.29
C ARG A 323 -12.10 -0.73 9.05
N ILE A 324 -12.06 0.44 9.69
CA ILE A 324 -13.10 1.47 9.54
C ILE A 324 -13.02 2.09 8.14
N GLY A 325 -11.81 2.30 7.60
CA GLY A 325 -11.62 2.70 6.20
C GLY A 325 -12.30 1.73 5.23
N PHE A 326 -12.09 0.43 5.43
CA PHE A 326 -12.73 -0.62 4.64
C PHE A 326 -14.24 -0.57 4.73
N VAL A 327 -14.79 -0.47 5.94
CA VAL A 327 -16.23 -0.39 6.14
C VAL A 327 -16.81 0.84 5.43
N ALA A 328 -16.18 2.00 5.54
CA ALA A 328 -16.65 3.21 4.87
C ALA A 328 -16.66 3.05 3.35
N PHE A 329 -15.60 2.50 2.74
CA PHE A 329 -15.58 2.23 1.30
C PHE A 329 -16.55 1.13 0.89
N TYR A 330 -16.78 0.13 1.73
CA TYR A 330 -17.80 -0.89 1.48
C TYR A 330 -19.20 -0.28 1.47
N LEU A 331 -19.52 0.63 2.40
CA LEU A 331 -20.76 1.39 2.41
C LEU A 331 -20.91 2.22 1.13
N LYS A 332 -19.85 2.92 0.69
CA LYS A 332 -19.86 3.63 -0.60
C LYS A 332 -20.13 2.68 -1.76
N CYS A 333 -19.46 1.53 -1.82
CA CYS A 333 -19.70 0.54 -2.87
C CYS A 333 -21.17 0.08 -2.87
N LEU A 334 -21.77 -0.16 -1.71
CA LEU A 334 -23.19 -0.49 -1.61
C LEU A 334 -24.08 0.66 -2.11
N ASN A 335 -23.82 1.91 -1.71
CA ASN A 335 -24.56 3.08 -2.16
C ASN A 335 -24.51 3.24 -3.69
N TYR A 336 -23.32 3.19 -4.28
CA TYR A 336 -23.15 3.32 -5.74
C TYR A 336 -23.75 2.15 -6.53
N ASN A 337 -23.92 0.98 -5.89
CA ASN A 337 -24.66 -0.16 -6.45
C ASN A 337 -26.14 -0.17 -6.03
N GLN A 338 -26.69 0.97 -5.57
CA GLN A 338 -28.09 1.16 -5.19
C GLN A 338 -28.60 0.23 -4.07
N GLN A 339 -27.68 -0.36 -3.29
CA GLN A 339 -27.98 -1.22 -2.14
C GLN A 339 -28.07 -0.39 -0.85
N TYR A 340 -28.82 0.71 -0.88
CA TYR A 340 -28.86 1.72 0.18
C TYR A 340 -29.31 1.16 1.54
N ARG A 341 -30.35 0.32 1.54
CA ARG A 341 -30.85 -0.32 2.77
C ARG A 341 -29.81 -1.26 3.39
N ASN A 342 -29.05 -1.98 2.56
CA ASN A 342 -27.97 -2.84 3.05
C ASN A 342 -26.84 -2.01 3.65
N ALA A 343 -26.50 -0.88 3.01
CA ALA A 343 -25.49 0.05 3.54
C ALA A 343 -25.92 0.60 4.89
N GLU A 344 -27.15 1.10 5.01
CA GLU A 344 -27.70 1.64 6.25
C GLU A 344 -27.70 0.59 7.38
N ASN A 345 -28.25 -0.61 7.14
CA ASN A 345 -28.30 -1.68 8.13
C ASN A 345 -26.90 -2.11 8.61
N TYR A 346 -25.95 -2.20 7.68
CA TYR A 346 -24.57 -2.58 8.00
C TYR A 346 -23.88 -1.50 8.81
N ALA A 347 -24.04 -0.23 8.43
CA ALA A 347 -23.50 0.91 9.16
C ALA A 347 -24.04 0.99 10.59
N GLU A 348 -25.35 0.78 10.78
CA GLU A 348 -25.97 0.76 12.12
C GLU A 348 -25.40 -0.35 13.01
N SER A 349 -25.34 -1.56 12.47
CA SER A 349 -24.80 -2.72 13.20
C SER A 349 -23.33 -2.52 13.57
N PHE A 350 -22.52 -2.01 12.62
CA PHE A 350 -21.10 -1.74 12.85
C PHE A 350 -20.89 -0.61 13.86
N LEU A 351 -21.66 0.49 13.76
CA LEU A 351 -21.57 1.62 14.69
C LEU A 351 -22.00 1.22 16.11
N GLN A 352 -22.95 0.30 16.25
CA GLN A 352 -23.35 -0.23 17.56
C GLN A 352 -22.22 -1.06 18.20
N ALA A 353 -21.51 -1.87 17.41
CA ALA A 353 -20.43 -2.72 17.91
C ALA A 353 -19.12 -1.96 18.18
N TYR A 354 -18.78 -0.98 17.33
CA TYR A 354 -17.45 -0.32 17.32
C TYR A 354 -17.54 1.20 17.45
N LYS A 355 -18.48 1.69 18.26
CA LYS A 355 -18.74 3.13 18.39
C LYS A 355 -17.48 3.92 18.76
N LYS A 356 -16.72 3.44 19.74
CA LYS A 356 -15.53 4.15 20.27
C LYS A 356 -14.47 4.28 19.18
N GLU A 357 -14.16 3.17 18.53
CA GLU A 357 -13.13 3.05 17.51
C GLU A 357 -13.48 3.85 16.26
N VAL A 358 -14.76 3.88 15.87
CA VAL A 358 -15.24 4.74 14.78
C VAL A 358 -14.88 6.19 15.05
N PHE A 359 -15.19 6.71 16.25
CA PHE A 359 -14.87 8.09 16.63
C PHE A 359 -13.38 8.38 16.79
N GLU A 360 -12.61 7.39 17.23
CA GLU A 360 -11.16 7.51 17.45
C GLU A 360 -10.36 7.60 16.14
N HIS A 361 -10.76 6.86 15.09
CA HIS A 361 -9.93 6.73 13.90
C HIS A 361 -10.44 7.45 12.65
N ARG A 362 -11.57 7.01 12.08
CA ARG A 362 -12.02 7.42 10.73
C ARG A 362 -13.51 7.76 10.69
N TRP A 363 -13.98 8.52 11.67
CA TRP A 363 -15.40 8.83 11.85
C TRP A 363 -15.99 9.62 10.68
N HIS A 364 -15.27 10.61 10.13
CA HIS A 364 -15.81 11.50 9.10
C HIS A 364 -16.22 10.73 7.85
N ILE A 365 -15.31 9.95 7.27
CA ILE A 365 -15.58 9.12 6.08
C ILE A 365 -16.63 8.03 6.33
N PHE A 366 -16.67 7.46 7.54
CA PHE A 366 -17.70 6.50 7.94
C PHE A 366 -19.08 7.15 7.93
N PHE A 367 -19.24 8.27 8.63
CA PHE A 367 -20.52 8.97 8.72
C PHE A 367 -20.93 9.59 7.39
N SER A 368 -20.01 10.11 6.57
CA SER A 368 -20.34 10.55 5.21
C SER A 368 -21.02 9.43 4.41
N SER A 369 -20.44 8.23 4.41
CA SER A 369 -20.98 7.09 3.64
C SER A 369 -22.29 6.57 4.23
N TYR A 370 -22.43 6.62 5.55
CA TYR A 370 -23.66 6.23 6.24
C TYR A 370 -24.81 7.23 6.02
N LEU A 371 -24.55 8.53 6.14
CA LEU A 371 -25.53 9.58 5.88
C LEU A 371 -25.98 9.57 4.42
N GLU A 372 -25.07 9.35 3.47
CA GLU A 372 -25.40 9.20 2.05
C GLU A 372 -26.43 8.07 1.84
N ALA A 373 -26.26 6.91 2.49
CA ALA A 373 -27.19 5.80 2.38
C ALA A 373 -28.62 6.17 2.82
N MET A 374 -28.75 7.01 3.86
CA MET A 374 -30.06 7.50 4.32
C MET A 374 -30.62 8.59 3.40
N LEU A 375 -29.75 9.49 2.90
CA LEU A 375 -30.13 10.55 1.98
C LEU A 375 -30.70 10.00 0.67
N ARG A 376 -30.07 8.96 0.12
CA ARG A 376 -30.51 8.23 -1.09
C ARG A 376 -31.83 7.49 -0.91
N GLN A 377 -32.20 7.18 0.33
CA GLN A 377 -33.51 6.60 0.68
C GLN A 377 -34.54 7.67 1.06
N GLU A 378 -34.21 8.96 0.89
CA GLU A 378 -35.07 10.09 1.26
C GLU A 378 -35.46 10.10 2.75
N ARG A 379 -34.65 9.47 3.60
CA ARG A 379 -34.85 9.41 5.06
C ARG A 379 -34.28 10.66 5.74
N TYR A 380 -34.67 11.84 5.28
CA TYR A 380 -34.15 13.12 5.76
C TYR A 380 -34.33 13.33 7.27
N PRO A 381 -35.47 13.00 7.91
CA PRO A 381 -35.62 13.11 9.37
C PRO A 381 -34.60 12.26 10.13
N LYS A 382 -34.25 11.08 9.57
CA LYS A 382 -33.27 10.18 10.16
C LYS A 382 -31.84 10.72 10.03
N VAL A 383 -31.49 11.31 8.88
CA VAL A 383 -30.22 12.06 8.71
C VAL A 383 -30.08 13.11 9.81
N LEU A 384 -31.09 13.97 9.98
CA LEU A 384 -31.09 15.02 11.00
C LEU A 384 -31.02 14.47 12.43
N LYS A 385 -31.67 13.33 12.70
CA LYS A 385 -31.59 12.65 14.01
C LYS A 385 -30.19 12.12 14.29
N VAL A 386 -29.53 11.49 13.31
CA VAL A 386 -28.17 10.95 13.45
C VAL A 386 -27.15 12.07 13.64
N VAL A 387 -27.23 13.13 12.82
CA VAL A 387 -26.34 14.30 12.92
C VAL A 387 -26.42 14.92 14.32
N ARG A 388 -27.64 15.11 14.85
CA ARG A 388 -27.86 15.62 16.21
C ARG A 388 -27.36 14.66 17.30
N LYS A 389 -27.75 13.38 17.24
CA LYS A 389 -27.39 12.36 18.25
C LYS A 389 -25.89 12.25 18.49
N TYR A 390 -25.09 12.44 17.46
CA TYR A 390 -23.63 12.27 17.52
C TYR A 390 -22.85 13.58 17.44
N HIS A 391 -23.53 14.73 17.48
CA HIS A 391 -22.91 16.07 17.40
C HIS A 391 -21.95 16.21 16.19
N LEU A 392 -22.38 15.71 15.02
CA LEU A 392 -21.47 15.56 13.89
C LEU A 392 -21.02 16.91 13.31
N LEU A 393 -21.86 17.94 13.35
CA LEU A 393 -21.48 19.29 12.88
C LEU A 393 -20.42 19.93 13.78
N ASP A 394 -20.51 19.76 15.10
CA ASP A 394 -19.50 20.28 16.03
C ASP A 394 -18.14 19.59 15.83
N LYS A 395 -18.18 18.26 15.63
CA LYS A 395 -16.99 17.48 15.29
C LYS A 395 -16.42 17.87 13.93
N GLU A 396 -17.26 18.12 12.94
CA GLU A 396 -16.81 18.51 11.61
C GLU A 396 -16.13 19.88 11.61
N ARG A 397 -16.64 20.85 12.39
CA ARG A 397 -15.97 22.16 12.60
C ARG A 397 -14.55 22.00 13.11
N GLN A 398 -14.31 21.10 14.07
CA GLN A 398 -12.96 20.81 14.57
C GLN A 398 -12.10 20.10 13.52
N TYR A 399 -12.72 19.28 12.66
CA TYR A 399 -12.06 18.52 11.60
C TYR A 399 -11.68 19.36 10.37
N GLN A 400 -12.17 20.61 10.26
CA GLN A 400 -11.88 21.51 9.12
C GLN A 400 -10.39 21.76 8.91
N ARG A 401 -9.58 21.68 9.98
CA ARG A 401 -8.11 21.83 9.93
C ARG A 401 -7.39 20.68 9.21
N ASN A 402 -8.08 19.56 8.93
CA ASN A 402 -7.47 18.43 8.24
C ASN A 402 -7.23 18.78 6.76
N ALA A 403 -6.02 18.49 6.26
CA ALA A 403 -5.65 18.77 4.86
C ALA A 403 -6.62 18.13 3.84
N ASN A 404 -7.20 16.97 4.15
CA ASN A 404 -8.14 16.26 3.28
C ASN A 404 -9.61 16.58 3.56
N TYR A 405 -9.91 17.61 4.35
CA TYR A 405 -11.28 17.98 4.71
C TYR A 405 -12.12 18.41 3.50
N LEU A 406 -13.36 17.91 3.46
CA LEU A 406 -14.46 18.34 2.61
C LEU A 406 -15.73 18.48 3.48
N PRO A 407 -16.62 19.47 3.20
CA PRO A 407 -17.83 19.75 3.98
C PRO A 407 -18.98 18.76 3.71
N THR A 408 -18.67 17.46 3.63
CA THR A 408 -19.61 16.43 3.22
C THR A 408 -20.76 16.25 4.20
N ILE A 409 -20.49 16.20 5.51
CA ILE A 409 -21.55 15.99 6.51
C ILE A 409 -22.42 17.24 6.62
N LEU A 410 -21.79 18.42 6.60
CA LEU A 410 -22.45 19.72 6.53
C LEU A 410 -23.44 19.78 5.36
N TRP A 411 -23.01 19.41 4.15
CA TRP A 411 -23.88 19.46 2.98
C TRP A 411 -25.01 18.44 3.05
N TYR A 412 -24.75 17.21 3.50
CA TYR A 412 -25.81 16.22 3.67
C TYR A 412 -26.85 16.64 4.72
N ASN A 413 -26.42 17.27 5.81
CA ASN A 413 -27.32 17.85 6.80
C ASN A 413 -28.15 18.99 6.19
N ALA A 414 -27.53 19.92 5.48
CA ALA A 414 -28.20 21.08 4.89
C ALA A 414 -29.21 20.66 3.81
N VAL A 415 -28.87 19.69 2.96
CA VAL A 415 -29.81 19.09 1.99
C VAL A 415 -31.01 18.46 2.71
N ALA A 416 -30.78 17.73 3.82
CA ALA A 416 -31.87 17.15 4.60
C ALA A 416 -32.75 18.23 5.26
N GLN A 417 -32.18 19.33 5.76
CA GLN A 417 -32.94 20.46 6.29
C GLN A 417 -33.81 21.12 5.22
N TYR A 418 -33.25 21.36 4.04
CA TYR A 418 -33.99 21.91 2.90
C TYR A 418 -35.17 21.02 2.49
N LYS A 419 -34.96 19.69 2.44
CA LYS A 419 -36.02 18.72 2.09
C LYS A 419 -37.13 18.63 3.13
N GLU A 420 -36.81 18.94 4.39
CA GLU A 420 -37.77 19.02 5.49
C GLU A 420 -38.35 20.43 5.70
N MET A 421 -38.14 21.36 4.76
CA MET A 421 -38.61 22.75 4.84
C MET A 421 -38.09 23.52 6.09
N LEU A 422 -36.92 23.12 6.59
CA LEU A 422 -36.24 23.76 7.73
C LEU A 422 -35.15 24.75 7.30
N MET A 423 -34.90 24.86 5.99
CA MET A 423 -33.89 25.71 5.37
C MET A 423 -34.38 26.15 4.01
N GLU A 424 -34.19 27.43 3.68
CA GLU A 424 -34.61 27.98 2.40
C GLU A 424 -33.63 27.64 1.27
N LYS A 425 -34.11 27.71 0.02
CA LYS A 425 -33.28 27.38 -1.16
C LYS A 425 -32.04 28.29 -1.27
N ASP A 426 -32.21 29.58 -1.04
CA ASP A 426 -31.12 30.56 -1.13
C ASP A 426 -30.12 30.39 0.03
N GLU A 427 -30.62 30.08 1.23
CA GLU A 427 -29.78 29.77 2.40
C GLU A 427 -28.90 28.54 2.15
N LEU A 428 -29.46 27.47 1.58
CA LEU A 428 -28.69 26.29 1.21
C LEU A 428 -27.61 26.60 0.16
N ALA A 429 -27.94 27.40 -0.86
CA ALA A 429 -26.99 27.79 -1.89
C ALA A 429 -25.85 28.64 -1.33
N GLU A 430 -26.16 29.59 -0.45
CA GLU A 430 -25.18 30.43 0.24
C GLU A 430 -24.27 29.61 1.16
N LEU A 431 -24.82 28.66 1.92
CA LEU A 431 -24.06 27.77 2.79
C LEU A 431 -23.05 26.93 1.99
N ILE A 432 -23.48 26.30 0.89
CA ILE A 432 -22.59 25.51 0.04
C ILE A 432 -21.49 26.42 -0.52
N GLN A 433 -21.83 27.57 -1.10
CA GLN A 433 -20.85 28.50 -1.67
C GLN A 433 -19.84 29.00 -0.63
N THR A 434 -20.31 29.39 0.55
CA THR A 434 -19.46 29.88 1.64
C THR A 434 -18.52 28.78 2.13
N SER A 435 -19.03 27.54 2.27
CA SER A 435 -18.21 26.41 2.67
C SER A 435 -17.13 26.03 1.65
N ILE A 436 -17.39 26.22 0.34
CA ILE A 436 -16.38 26.05 -0.72
C ILE A 436 -15.31 27.13 -0.59
N ASN A 437 -15.72 28.39 -0.44
CA ASN A 437 -14.80 29.53 -0.35
C ASN A 437 -13.93 29.49 0.92
N SER A 438 -14.39 28.83 1.98
CA SER A 438 -13.64 28.66 3.23
C SER A 438 -12.63 27.51 3.21
N LEU A 439 -12.53 26.74 2.12
CA LEU A 439 -11.60 25.61 2.05
C LEU A 439 -10.17 26.08 1.78
N ASP A 440 -9.27 25.67 2.66
CA ASP A 440 -7.84 25.76 2.39
C ASP A 440 -7.47 24.93 1.16
N ARG A 441 -6.61 25.52 0.32
CA ARG A 441 -6.03 24.89 -0.88
C ARG A 441 -7.10 24.32 -1.81
N ILE A 442 -8.09 25.13 -2.16
CA ILE A 442 -9.22 24.74 -3.01
C ILE A 442 -8.80 24.13 -4.35
N GLU A 443 -7.71 24.61 -4.95
CA GLU A 443 -7.14 24.11 -6.21
C GLU A 443 -6.88 22.61 -6.16
N ASP A 444 -6.40 22.12 -5.02
CA ASP A 444 -6.07 20.72 -4.81
C ASP A 444 -7.29 19.81 -4.61
N LYS A 445 -8.45 20.41 -4.31
CA LYS A 445 -9.68 19.71 -3.92
C LYS A 445 -10.74 19.78 -5.00
N GLN A 446 -10.48 20.44 -6.13
CA GLN A 446 -11.47 20.68 -7.19
C GLN A 446 -12.18 19.40 -7.64
N TYR A 447 -11.44 18.34 -7.94
CA TYR A 447 -12.03 17.07 -8.36
C TYR A 447 -12.95 16.50 -7.27
N GLN A 448 -12.52 16.55 -6.01
CA GLN A 448 -13.28 16.01 -4.89
C GLN A 448 -14.54 16.85 -4.59
N LEU A 449 -14.45 18.16 -4.81
CA LEU A 449 -15.58 19.09 -4.72
C LEU A 449 -16.58 18.86 -5.84
N SER A 450 -16.10 18.65 -7.07
CA SER A 450 -16.94 18.26 -8.20
C SER A 450 -17.68 16.96 -7.91
N ASP A 451 -16.98 15.93 -7.43
CA ASP A 451 -17.57 14.65 -7.06
C ASP A 451 -18.62 14.81 -5.94
N LEU A 452 -18.35 15.64 -4.92
CA LEU A 452 -19.31 15.93 -3.85
C LEU A 452 -20.55 16.69 -4.34
N LEU A 453 -20.38 17.64 -5.27
CA LEU A 453 -21.49 18.34 -5.92
C LEU A 453 -22.35 17.39 -6.74
N GLU A 454 -21.74 16.47 -7.50
CA GLU A 454 -22.46 15.42 -8.22
C GLU A 454 -23.20 14.47 -7.28
N GLN A 455 -22.65 14.19 -6.09
CA GLN A 455 -23.34 13.37 -5.07
C GLN A 455 -24.64 14.03 -4.59
N ILE A 456 -24.66 15.36 -4.40
CA ILE A 456 -25.86 16.08 -3.93
C ILE A 456 -26.80 16.53 -5.07
N ARG A 457 -26.32 16.59 -6.32
CA ARG A 457 -27.09 17.02 -7.50
C ARG A 457 -28.47 16.36 -7.62
N PRO A 458 -28.65 15.04 -7.42
CA PRO A 458 -29.96 14.40 -7.55
C PRO A 458 -31.01 14.95 -6.59
N PHE A 459 -30.60 15.55 -5.47
CA PHE A 459 -31.52 16.11 -4.48
C PHE A 459 -31.79 17.59 -4.71
N VAL A 460 -30.80 18.34 -5.22
CA VAL A 460 -30.84 19.81 -5.35
C VAL A 460 -30.24 20.32 -6.68
N PRO A 461 -30.75 19.86 -7.84
CA PRO A 461 -30.09 20.09 -9.14
C PRO A 461 -29.97 21.57 -9.51
N GLY A 462 -30.99 22.37 -9.19
CA GLY A 462 -30.98 23.81 -9.48
C GLY A 462 -29.95 24.60 -8.66
N ILE A 463 -29.62 24.13 -7.45
CA ILE A 463 -28.59 24.75 -6.60
C ILE A 463 -27.21 24.40 -7.13
N VAL A 464 -26.97 23.12 -7.46
CA VAL A 464 -25.68 22.68 -8.02
C VAL A 464 -25.35 23.42 -9.31
N ASN A 465 -26.30 23.56 -10.24
CA ASN A 465 -26.11 24.31 -11.47
C ASN A 465 -25.72 25.78 -11.22
N ARG A 466 -26.35 26.43 -10.24
CA ARG A 466 -26.06 27.83 -9.85
C ARG A 466 -24.65 27.98 -9.29
N ILE A 467 -24.17 27.00 -8.53
CA ILE A 467 -22.85 27.03 -7.87
C ILE A 467 -21.75 26.71 -8.88
N GLN A 468 -21.95 25.71 -9.75
CA GLN A 468 -20.98 25.36 -10.78
C GLN A 468 -20.71 26.52 -11.76
N GLY A 469 -21.75 27.29 -12.13
CA GLY A 469 -21.59 28.49 -12.96
C GLY A 469 -20.79 29.62 -12.29
N LYS A 470 -20.50 29.51 -10.99
CA LYS A 470 -19.76 30.49 -10.18
C LYS A 470 -18.42 29.95 -9.67
N MET A 471 -18.09 28.69 -9.91
CA MET A 471 -16.81 28.15 -9.47
C MET A 471 -15.68 28.70 -10.34
N PRO A 472 -14.55 29.12 -9.75
CA PRO A 472 -13.53 29.90 -10.46
C PRO A 472 -12.73 29.14 -11.51
N ILE A 473 -12.98 27.85 -11.79
CA ILE A 473 -12.12 27.02 -12.66
C ILE A 473 -12.97 26.05 -13.50
N SER A 474 -12.63 25.94 -14.79
CA SER A 474 -13.30 25.11 -15.79
C SER A 474 -13.31 23.63 -15.40
N LEU A 475 -14.50 23.07 -15.26
CA LEU A 475 -14.72 21.63 -15.19
C LEU A 475 -14.49 21.04 -16.59
N GLY A 476 -13.29 20.51 -16.82
CA GLY A 476 -12.96 19.71 -18.01
C GLY A 476 -13.49 18.29 -17.92
#